data_AF-A0A3B0B104-F1
#
_entry.id   AF-A0A3B0B104-F1
#
_cell.length_a   1.000
_cell.length_b   1.000
_cell.length_c   1.000
_cell.angle_alpha   90.00
_cell.angle_beta   90.00
_cell.angle_gamma   90.00
#
_symmetry.space_group_name_H-M   'P 1'
#
loop_
_entity.id
_entity.type
_entity.pdbx_description
1 polymer ?
#
loop_
_entity_poly.entity_id
_entity_poly.type
_entity_poly.pdbx_seq_one_letter_code
_entity_poly.pdbx_strand_id
1 'polypeptide(L)'
;MSLIVIIIAVVLVLLACAVAAWMVTARRRKLRERFGPEYERAVEGKDSRRAGERELREREERHDALDIKPLPAPLRDHYAQEWTRVQERFVDRPEEAVHEADRLVTTLMGERGYPTEGYEQQLKDLSVDHGRTLEHYRAAHAVNGRSSSRQATTEELRGAMVHYRALFEELLHNGDRPRENQG
;
A
#
# COMPACT_ATOMS: atom_id res chain seq x y z
N MET A 1 -6.06 57.29 11.99
CA MET A 1 -5.40 56.57 10.89
C MET A 1 -4.61 55.37 11.39
N SER A 2 -3.72 55.54 12.38
CA SER A 2 -2.86 54.44 12.90
C SER A 2 -3.63 53.26 13.51
N LEU A 3 -4.72 53.50 14.25
CA LEU A 3 -5.54 52.42 14.83
C LEU A 3 -6.16 51.50 13.78
N ILE A 4 -6.69 52.08 12.68
CA ILE A 4 -7.28 51.33 11.58
C ILE A 4 -6.22 50.47 10.88
N VAL A 5 -5.02 51.03 10.65
CA VAL A 5 -3.90 50.30 10.05
C VAL A 5 -3.46 49.12 10.94
N ILE A 6 -3.40 49.32 12.26
CA ILE A 6 -3.08 48.24 13.21
C ILE A 6 -4.14 47.14 13.16
N ILE A 7 -5.43 47.50 13.18
CA ILE A 7 -6.53 46.52 13.10
C ILE A 7 -6.44 45.72 11.80
N ILE A 8 -6.24 46.37 10.65
CA ILE A 8 -6.09 45.70 9.36
C ILE A 8 -4.89 44.75 9.37
N ALA A 9 -3.74 45.19 9.89
CA ALA A 9 -2.54 44.35 9.98
C ALA A 9 -2.77 43.10 10.85
N VAL A 10 -3.43 43.26 12.00
CA VAL A 10 -3.78 42.14 12.90
C VAL A 10 -4.73 41.17 12.21
N VAL A 11 -5.76 41.66 11.52
CA VAL A 11 -6.71 40.83 10.78
C VAL A 11 -6.01 40.03 9.68
N LEU A 12 -5.09 40.65 8.92
CA LEU A 12 -4.33 39.96 7.89
C LEU A 12 -3.43 38.86 8.45
N VAL A 13 -2.77 39.10 9.58
CA VAL A 13 -1.94 38.08 10.26
C VAL A 13 -2.80 36.92 10.75
N LEU A 14 -3.95 37.20 11.37
CA LEU A 14 -4.88 36.16 11.82
C LEU A 14 -5.42 35.33 10.66
N LEU A 15 -5.76 35.98 9.54
CA LEU A 15 -6.22 35.29 8.33
C LEU A 15 -5.13 34.38 7.76
N ALA A 16 -3.88 34.88 7.69
CA ALA A 16 -2.74 34.09 7.22
C ALA A 16 -2.49 32.86 8.12
N CYS A 17 -2.55 33.02 9.45
CA CYS A 17 -2.43 31.92 10.40
C CYS A 17 -3.56 30.89 10.24
N ALA A 18 -4.81 31.34 10.04
CA ALA A 18 -5.95 30.46 9.83
C ALA A 18 -5.81 29.64 8.54
N VAL A 19 -5.39 30.27 7.43
CA VAL A 19 -5.13 29.58 6.16
C VAL A 19 -4.00 28.58 6.30
N ALA A 20 -2.89 28.95 6.96
CA ALA A 20 -1.77 28.03 7.18
C ALA A 20 -2.19 26.81 8.02
N ALA A 21 -2.94 27.02 9.09
CA ALA A 21 -3.47 25.94 9.92
C ALA A 21 -4.39 25.00 9.12
N TRP A 22 -5.29 25.58 8.31
CA TRP A 22 -6.18 24.81 7.43
C TRP A 22 -5.42 24.01 6.38
N MET A 23 -4.39 24.58 5.74
CA MET A 23 -3.57 23.84 4.77
C MET A 23 -2.85 22.65 5.41
N VAL A 24 -2.33 22.82 6.63
CA VAL A 24 -1.67 21.72 7.35
C VAL A 24 -2.65 20.60 7.67
N THR A 25 -3.86 20.91 8.14
CA THR A 25 -4.87 19.89 8.46
C THR A 25 -5.41 19.21 7.20
N ALA A 26 -5.63 19.95 6.12
CA ALA A 26 -6.08 19.40 4.85
C ALA A 26 -5.07 18.40 4.25
N ARG A 27 -3.77 18.75 4.23
CA ARG A 27 -2.71 17.85 3.75
C ARG A 27 -2.64 16.56 4.56
N ARG A 28 -2.77 16.67 5.89
CA ARG A 28 -2.79 15.50 6.78
C ARG A 28 -3.97 14.59 6.51
N ARG A 29 -5.15 15.18 6.33
CA ARG A 29 -6.36 14.43 6.01
C ARG A 29 -6.19 13.66 4.69
N LYS A 30 -5.64 14.30 3.65
CA LYS A 30 -5.35 13.64 2.37
C LYS A 30 -4.41 12.44 2.53
N LEU A 31 -3.31 12.59 3.29
CA LEU A 31 -2.41 11.47 3.56
C LEU A 31 -3.12 10.32 4.28
N ARG A 32 -3.92 10.63 5.30
CA ARG A 32 -4.65 9.61 6.06
C ARG A 32 -5.72 8.90 5.22
N GLU A 33 -6.39 9.63 4.35
CA GLU A 33 -7.38 9.08 3.42
C GLU A 33 -6.72 8.15 2.38
N ARG A 34 -5.55 8.53 1.84
CA ARG A 34 -4.84 7.73 0.83
C ARG A 34 -4.16 6.49 1.42
N PHE A 35 -3.38 6.65 2.47
CA PHE A 35 -2.63 5.55 3.08
C PHE A 35 -3.48 4.67 4.00
N GLY A 36 -4.61 5.17 4.52
CA GLY A 36 -5.43 4.46 5.48
C GLY A 36 -4.60 3.98 6.68
N PRO A 37 -4.66 2.70 7.07
CA PRO A 37 -3.90 2.14 8.20
C PRO A 37 -2.37 2.33 8.12
N GLU A 38 -1.83 2.52 6.91
CA GLU A 38 -0.39 2.76 6.73
C GLU A 38 0.02 4.15 7.23
N TYR A 39 -0.92 5.09 7.36
CA TYR A 39 -0.65 6.39 7.95
C TYR A 39 -0.26 6.24 9.42
N GLU A 40 -1.10 5.55 10.21
CA GLU A 40 -0.83 5.30 11.62
C GLU A 40 0.50 4.56 11.80
N ARG A 41 0.73 3.49 11.03
CA ARG A 41 1.97 2.71 11.10
C ARG A 41 3.21 3.55 10.80
N ALA A 42 3.18 4.38 9.77
CA ALA A 42 4.32 5.23 9.41
C ALA A 42 4.60 6.34 10.43
N VAL A 43 3.56 6.84 11.10
CA VAL A 43 3.69 7.86 12.15
C VAL A 43 4.19 7.25 13.47
N GLU A 44 3.68 6.09 13.85
CA GLU A 44 4.07 5.39 15.08
C GLU A 44 5.51 4.87 15.03
N GLY A 45 6.00 4.49 13.85
CA GLY A 45 7.37 4.01 13.65
C GLY A 45 8.47 5.09 13.65
N LYS A 46 8.18 6.35 13.98
CA LYS A 46 9.13 7.48 13.87
C LYS A 46 9.18 8.35 15.11
N ASP A 47 10.32 9.01 15.30
CA ASP A 47 10.58 9.96 16.41
C ASP A 47 9.60 11.14 16.46
N SER A 48 8.97 11.46 15.32
CA SER A 48 7.92 12.48 15.28
C SER A 48 6.92 12.20 14.17
N ARG A 49 5.68 12.65 14.38
CA ARG A 49 4.64 12.65 13.34
C ARG A 49 5.08 13.34 12.05
N ARG A 50 5.82 14.44 12.17
CA ARG A 50 6.33 15.18 11.00
C ARG A 50 7.29 14.34 10.16
N ALA A 51 8.11 13.50 10.79
CA ALA A 51 9.00 12.58 10.09
C ALA A 51 8.22 11.47 9.38
N GLY A 52 7.22 10.87 10.04
CA GLY A 52 6.34 9.87 9.41
C GLY A 52 5.57 10.43 8.21
N GLU A 53 4.95 11.60 8.37
CA GLU A 53 4.25 12.28 7.27
C GLU A 53 5.20 12.66 6.11
N ARG A 54 6.48 12.93 6.39
CA ARG A 54 7.50 13.20 5.35
C ARG A 54 7.82 11.94 4.56
N GLU A 55 8.02 10.81 5.23
CA GLU A 55 8.24 9.54 4.55
C GLU A 55 7.05 9.14 3.66
N LEU A 56 5.81 9.32 4.13
CA LEU A 56 4.62 9.03 3.32
C LEU A 56 4.59 9.86 2.04
N ARG A 57 4.94 11.15 2.10
CA ARG A 57 5.06 11.99 0.90
C ARG A 57 6.14 11.50 -0.05
N GLU A 58 7.30 11.09 0.46
CA GLU A 58 8.35 10.51 -0.37
C GLU A 58 7.91 9.21 -1.05
N ARG A 59 7.04 8.42 -0.40
CA ARG A 59 6.41 7.24 -1.01
C ARG A 59 5.47 7.65 -2.15
N GLU A 60 4.61 8.66 -1.94
CA GLU A 60 3.75 9.19 -3.02
C GLU A 60 4.58 9.70 -4.19
N GLU A 61 5.62 10.50 -3.94
CA GLU A 61 6.48 11.06 -4.99
C GLU A 61 7.17 9.97 -5.81
N ARG A 62 7.67 8.91 -5.15
CA ARG A 62 8.24 7.76 -5.87
C ARG A 62 7.17 7.01 -6.65
N HIS A 63 6.01 6.76 -6.04
CA HIS A 63 4.91 6.05 -6.67
C HIS A 63 4.41 6.77 -7.92
N ASP A 64 4.28 8.09 -7.86
CA ASP A 64 3.83 8.91 -8.99
C ASP A 64 4.86 8.94 -10.14
N ALA A 65 6.12 8.55 -9.89
CA ALA A 65 7.14 8.35 -10.90
C ALA A 65 7.16 6.93 -11.50
N LEU A 66 6.40 5.99 -10.94
CA LEU A 66 6.27 4.62 -11.47
C LEU A 66 5.27 4.57 -12.61
N ASP A 67 5.57 3.76 -13.63
CA ASP A 67 4.67 3.53 -14.77
C ASP A 67 3.65 2.43 -14.45
N ILE A 68 2.81 2.67 -13.43
CA ILE A 68 1.86 1.68 -12.93
C ILE A 68 0.65 1.57 -13.86
N LYS A 69 0.42 0.39 -14.42
CA LYS A 69 -0.63 0.15 -15.43
C LYS A 69 -1.65 -0.90 -15.01
N PRO A 70 -2.92 -0.75 -15.43
CA PRO A 70 -3.87 -1.86 -15.45
C PRO A 70 -3.33 -3.06 -16.21
N LEU A 71 -3.61 -4.26 -15.71
CA LEU A 71 -3.29 -5.49 -16.42
C LEU A 71 -4.26 -5.68 -17.60
N PRO A 72 -3.77 -5.97 -18.81
CA PRO A 72 -4.61 -6.36 -19.93
C PRO A 72 -5.45 -7.60 -19.59
N ALA A 73 -6.69 -7.67 -20.08
CA ALA A 73 -7.60 -8.77 -19.79
C ALA A 73 -7.01 -10.18 -20.02
N PRO A 74 -6.29 -10.46 -21.13
CA PRO A 74 -5.68 -11.78 -21.32
C PRO A 74 -4.65 -12.15 -20.25
N LEU A 75 -3.92 -11.15 -19.75
CA LEU A 75 -2.91 -11.34 -18.72
C LEU A 75 -3.57 -11.58 -17.36
N ARG A 76 -4.70 -10.91 -17.07
CA ARG A 76 -5.49 -11.19 -15.88
C ARG A 76 -6.03 -12.61 -15.86
N ASP A 77 -6.59 -13.08 -16.98
CA ASP A 77 -7.11 -14.44 -17.09
C ASP A 77 -6.00 -15.48 -16.91
N HIS A 78 -4.81 -15.22 -17.46
CA HIS A 78 -3.64 -16.06 -17.26
C HIS A 78 -3.24 -16.14 -15.79
N TYR A 79 -3.07 -15.01 -15.10
CA TYR A 79 -2.69 -14.99 -13.69
C TYR A 79 -3.77 -15.59 -12.79
N ALA A 80 -5.06 -15.42 -13.10
CA ALA A 80 -6.15 -16.07 -12.38
C ALA A 80 -6.05 -17.61 -12.45
N GLN A 81 -5.71 -18.16 -13.62
CA GLN A 81 -5.48 -19.61 -13.79
C GLN A 81 -4.24 -20.08 -13.04
N GLU A 82 -3.15 -19.31 -13.06
CA GLU A 82 -1.95 -19.63 -12.28
C GLU A 82 -2.27 -19.67 -10.78
N TRP A 83 -3.04 -18.71 -10.27
CA TRP A 83 -3.50 -18.72 -8.88
C TRP A 83 -4.28 -19.99 -8.54
N THR A 84 -5.22 -20.41 -9.41
CA THR A 84 -5.97 -21.67 -9.22
C THR A 84 -5.03 -22.87 -9.12
N ARG A 85 -4.00 -22.96 -9.99
CA ARG A 85 -3.01 -24.06 -9.95
C ARG A 85 -2.22 -24.08 -8.64
N VAL A 86 -1.84 -22.92 -8.12
CA VAL A 86 -1.16 -22.81 -6.82
C VAL A 86 -2.07 -23.28 -5.69
N GLN A 87 -3.35 -22.91 -5.72
CA GLN A 87 -4.33 -23.38 -4.73
C GLN A 87 -4.55 -24.89 -4.77
N GLU A 88 -4.62 -25.49 -5.96
CA GLU A 88 -4.74 -26.94 -6.12
C GLU A 88 -3.52 -27.67 -5.54
N ARG A 89 -2.31 -27.15 -5.81
CA ARG A 89 -1.05 -27.71 -5.31
C ARG A 89 -0.93 -27.67 -3.79
N PHE A 90 -1.61 -26.74 -3.12
CA PHE A 90 -1.60 -26.62 -1.66
C PHE A 90 -2.08 -27.90 -0.95
N VAL A 91 -3.00 -28.65 -1.56
CA VAL A 91 -3.56 -29.88 -0.98
C VAL A 91 -2.46 -30.92 -0.73
N ASP A 92 -1.57 -31.09 -1.70
CA ASP A 92 -0.50 -32.08 -1.64
C ASP A 92 0.80 -31.50 -1.09
N ARG A 93 1.07 -30.22 -1.35
CA ARG A 93 2.35 -29.54 -1.06
C ARG A 93 2.13 -28.12 -0.52
N PRO A 94 1.71 -27.98 0.74
CA PRO A 94 1.30 -26.68 1.30
C PRO A 94 2.46 -25.67 1.42
N GLU A 95 3.67 -26.11 1.78
CA GLU A 95 4.85 -25.22 1.86
C GLU A 95 5.24 -24.67 0.47
N GLU A 96 5.32 -25.55 -0.54
CA GLU A 96 5.64 -25.16 -1.92
C GLU A 96 4.59 -24.20 -2.49
N ALA A 97 3.30 -24.45 -2.23
CA ALA A 97 2.22 -23.59 -2.68
C ALA A 97 2.29 -22.18 -2.07
N VAL A 98 2.64 -22.04 -0.78
CA VAL A 98 2.81 -20.72 -0.15
C VAL A 98 4.01 -19.96 -0.75
N HIS A 99 5.12 -20.64 -1.03
CA HIS A 99 6.25 -20.04 -1.74
C HIS A 99 5.88 -19.63 -3.17
N GLU A 100 5.06 -20.42 -3.86
CA GLU A 100 4.55 -20.08 -5.19
C GLU A 100 3.59 -18.90 -5.16
N ALA A 101 2.73 -18.80 -4.16
CA ALA A 101 1.83 -17.65 -3.98
C ALA A 101 2.61 -16.34 -3.78
N ASP A 102 3.67 -16.35 -2.96
CA ASP A 102 4.55 -15.19 -2.76
C ASP A 102 5.23 -14.75 -4.07
N ARG A 103 5.75 -15.73 -4.83
CA ARG A 103 6.35 -15.47 -6.16
C ARG A 103 5.32 -14.93 -7.15
N LEU A 104 4.13 -15.52 -7.20
CA LEU A 104 3.07 -15.11 -8.12
C LEU A 104 2.61 -13.67 -7.84
N VAL A 105 2.43 -13.33 -6.57
CA VAL A 105 2.13 -11.96 -6.15
C VAL A 105 3.26 -11.00 -6.56
N THR A 106 4.52 -11.37 -6.31
CA THR A 106 5.68 -10.55 -6.70
C THR A 106 5.79 -10.35 -8.21
N THR A 107 5.56 -11.39 -9.00
CA THR A 107 5.53 -11.30 -10.46
C THR A 107 4.42 -10.36 -10.91
N LEU A 108 3.22 -10.48 -10.33
CA LEU A 108 2.09 -9.62 -10.65
C LEU A 108 2.36 -8.15 -10.31
N MET A 109 3.06 -7.86 -9.22
CA MET A 109 3.53 -6.50 -8.90
C MET A 109 4.40 -5.95 -10.04
N GLY A 110 5.35 -6.75 -10.53
CA GLY A 110 6.24 -6.36 -11.62
C GLY A 110 5.51 -6.07 -12.93
N GLU A 111 4.54 -6.93 -13.31
CA GLU A 111 3.69 -6.73 -14.49
C GLU A 111 2.88 -5.43 -14.43
N ARG A 112 2.52 -5.02 -13.21
CA ARG A 112 1.85 -3.75 -12.98
C ARG A 112 2.78 -2.55 -13.01
N GLY A 113 4.10 -2.74 -13.00
CA GLY A 113 5.09 -1.66 -13.00
C GLY A 113 5.64 -1.31 -11.61
N TYR A 114 5.36 -2.10 -10.58
CA TYR A 114 5.99 -1.91 -9.27
C TYR A 114 7.42 -2.48 -9.24
N PRO A 115 8.36 -1.83 -8.56
CA PRO A 115 9.66 -2.42 -8.27
C PRO A 115 9.52 -3.70 -7.45
N THR A 116 10.20 -4.76 -7.87
CA THR A 116 10.15 -6.07 -7.21
C THR A 116 11.39 -6.36 -6.36
N GLU A 117 12.28 -5.38 -6.17
CA GLU A 117 13.54 -5.53 -5.45
C GLU A 117 13.36 -5.36 -3.95
N GLY A 118 13.11 -6.48 -3.27
CA GLY A 118 13.11 -6.55 -1.81
C GLY A 118 11.78 -6.19 -1.16
N TYR A 119 11.42 -7.00 -0.17
CA TYR A 119 10.14 -6.93 0.54
C TYR A 119 9.85 -5.57 1.19
N GLU A 120 10.84 -4.96 1.85
CA GLU A 120 10.67 -3.65 2.50
C GLU A 120 10.34 -2.53 1.49
N GLN A 121 10.89 -2.61 0.28
CA GLN A 121 10.62 -1.62 -0.76
C GLN A 121 9.23 -1.85 -1.36
N GLN A 122 8.87 -3.11 -1.64
CA GLN A 122 7.51 -3.48 -2.08
C GLN A 122 6.44 -2.98 -1.11
N LEU A 123 6.63 -3.13 0.21
CA LEU A 123 5.70 -2.58 1.21
C LEU A 123 5.54 -1.07 1.09
N LYS A 124 6.62 -0.33 0.84
CA LYS A 124 6.56 1.13 0.71
C LYS A 124 5.81 1.54 -0.54
N ASP A 125 6.08 0.90 -1.67
CA ASP A 125 5.52 1.30 -2.96
C ASP A 125 4.04 0.88 -3.08
N LEU A 126 3.68 -0.29 -2.56
CA LEU A 126 2.29 -0.73 -2.46
C LEU A 126 1.47 0.10 -1.46
N SER A 127 2.08 0.70 -0.43
CA SER A 127 1.33 1.39 0.64
C SER A 127 0.49 2.57 0.17
N VAL A 128 0.80 3.11 -1.00
CA VAL A 128 0.12 4.28 -1.58
C VAL A 128 -1.28 3.94 -2.09
N ASP A 129 -1.41 2.81 -2.81
CA ASP A 129 -2.67 2.41 -3.46
C ASP A 129 -3.29 1.16 -2.81
N HIS A 130 -2.51 0.37 -2.07
CA HIS A 130 -2.89 -0.91 -1.49
C HIS A 130 -2.72 -0.97 0.05
N GLY A 131 -2.74 0.18 0.72
CA GLY A 131 -2.47 0.27 2.16
C GLY A 131 -3.38 -0.60 3.05
N ARG A 132 -4.59 -0.93 2.59
CA ARG A 132 -5.53 -1.79 3.33
C ARG A 132 -5.21 -3.28 3.24
N THR A 133 -4.65 -3.75 2.13
CA THR A 133 -4.27 -5.18 1.96
C THR A 133 -2.83 -5.46 2.34
N LEU A 134 -2.03 -4.44 2.59
CA LEU A 134 -0.65 -4.62 3.06
C LEU A 134 -0.53 -5.39 4.37
N GLU A 135 -1.53 -5.33 5.25
CA GLU A 135 -1.53 -6.18 6.45
C GLU A 135 -1.60 -7.67 6.10
N HIS A 136 -2.43 -8.04 5.11
CA HIS A 136 -2.47 -9.40 4.59
C HIS A 136 -1.12 -9.79 4.01
N TYR A 137 -0.53 -8.94 3.18
CA TYR A 137 0.78 -9.24 2.59
C TYR A 137 1.86 -9.47 3.65
N ARG A 138 1.90 -8.63 4.70
CA ARG A 138 2.83 -8.82 5.83
C ARG A 138 2.63 -10.14 6.55
N ALA A 139 1.38 -10.50 6.85
CA ALA A 139 1.04 -11.74 7.54
C ALA A 139 1.46 -12.97 6.71
N ALA A 140 1.17 -12.96 5.41
CA ALA A 140 1.53 -14.03 4.49
C ALA A 140 3.06 -14.18 4.37
N HIS A 141 3.77 -13.06 4.18
CA HIS A 141 5.23 -13.06 4.02
C HIS A 141 5.95 -13.52 5.29
N ALA A 142 5.43 -13.17 6.47
CA ALA A 142 5.96 -13.66 7.75
C ALA A 142 5.81 -15.18 7.90
N VAL A 143 4.71 -15.77 7.43
CA VAL A 143 4.54 -17.24 7.40
C VAL A 143 5.49 -17.87 6.38
N ASN A 144 5.57 -17.30 5.17
CA ASN A 144 6.46 -17.76 4.09
C ASN A 144 7.95 -17.77 4.50
N GLY A 145 8.39 -16.76 5.26
CA GLY A 145 9.73 -16.73 5.83
C GLY A 145 10.00 -17.90 6.79
N ARG A 146 9.00 -18.30 7.58
CA ARG A 146 9.09 -19.43 8.53
C ARG A 146 8.86 -20.79 7.89
N SER A 147 8.14 -20.88 6.77
CA SER A 147 7.94 -22.16 6.06
C SER A 147 9.24 -22.68 5.47
N SER A 148 10.12 -21.79 5.01
CA SER A 148 11.47 -22.16 4.53
C SER A 148 12.29 -22.98 5.54
N SER A 149 12.00 -22.85 6.84
CA SER A 149 12.65 -23.58 7.93
C SER A 149 11.77 -24.67 8.56
N ARG A 150 10.63 -25.02 7.94
CA ARG A 150 9.61 -25.97 8.43
C ARG A 150 9.05 -25.62 9.82
N GLN A 151 8.96 -24.33 10.12
CA GLN A 151 8.48 -23.82 11.42
C GLN A 151 7.02 -23.33 11.38
N ALA A 152 6.34 -23.48 10.23
CA ALA A 152 4.95 -23.10 10.06
C ALA A 152 4.04 -24.34 10.10
N THR A 153 2.95 -24.25 10.84
CA THR A 153 1.90 -25.28 10.85
C THR A 153 1.06 -25.22 9.57
N THR A 154 0.42 -26.33 9.19
CA THR A 154 -0.47 -26.36 8.01
C THR A 154 -1.62 -25.34 8.10
N GLU A 155 -2.09 -25.03 9.32
CA GLU A 155 -3.10 -23.99 9.54
C GLU A 155 -2.57 -22.60 9.22
N GLU A 156 -1.36 -22.26 9.66
CA GLU A 156 -0.71 -21.00 9.33
C GLU A 156 -0.47 -20.88 7.82
N LEU A 157 -0.06 -21.98 7.17
CA LEU A 157 0.11 -22.02 5.71
C LEU A 157 -1.23 -21.76 4.99
N ARG A 158 -2.34 -22.34 5.47
CA ARG A 158 -3.67 -22.07 4.93
C ARG A 158 -4.06 -20.60 5.11
N GLY A 159 -3.79 -20.03 6.29
CA GLY A 159 -3.97 -18.60 6.54
C GLY A 159 -3.15 -17.74 5.58
N ALA A 160 -1.89 -18.07 5.35
CA ALA A 160 -1.02 -17.36 4.42
C ALA A 160 -1.58 -17.36 2.98
N MET A 161 -2.16 -18.47 2.53
CA MET A 161 -2.84 -18.53 1.22
C MET A 161 -4.01 -17.55 1.11
N VAL A 162 -4.82 -17.44 2.17
CA VAL A 162 -5.93 -16.47 2.23
C VAL A 162 -5.40 -15.03 2.18
N HIS A 163 -4.33 -14.76 2.94
CA HIS A 163 -3.71 -13.44 2.97
C HIS A 163 -3.07 -13.05 1.63
N TYR A 164 -2.32 -13.96 0.98
CA TYR A 164 -1.80 -13.70 -0.37
C TYR A 164 -2.92 -13.47 -1.38
N ARG A 165 -4.02 -14.24 -1.30
CA ARG A 165 -5.17 -14.05 -2.20
C ARG A 165 -5.74 -12.64 -2.13
N ALA A 166 -5.85 -12.08 -0.93
CA ALA A 166 -6.41 -10.74 -0.73
C ALA A 166 -5.62 -9.68 -1.51
N LEU A 167 -4.29 -9.71 -1.42
CA LEU A 167 -3.44 -8.79 -2.20
C LEU A 167 -3.45 -9.15 -3.70
N PHE A 168 -3.38 -10.44 -4.03
CA PHE A 168 -3.39 -10.92 -5.40
C PHE A 168 -4.64 -10.44 -6.18
N GLU A 169 -5.82 -10.65 -5.62
CA GLU A 169 -7.09 -10.21 -6.23
C GLU A 169 -7.13 -8.69 -6.39
N GLU A 170 -6.61 -7.94 -5.42
CA GLU A 170 -6.55 -6.48 -5.53
C GLU A 170 -5.62 -6.03 -6.66
N LEU A 171 -4.41 -6.59 -6.75
CA LEU A 171 -3.47 -6.31 -7.84
C LEU A 171 -4.07 -6.70 -9.20
N LEU A 172 -4.80 -7.82 -9.26
CA LEU A 172 -5.41 -8.30 -10.49
C LEU A 172 -6.48 -7.33 -11.02
N HIS A 173 -7.26 -6.70 -10.13
CA HIS A 173 -8.46 -5.92 -10.51
C HIS A 173 -8.38 -4.41 -10.29
N ASN A 174 -7.43 -3.84 -9.53
CA ASN A 174 -7.35 -2.38 -9.29
C ASN A 174 -7.00 -1.55 -10.54
N GLY A 175 -6.86 -2.17 -11.72
CA GLY A 175 -6.85 -1.47 -13.00
C GLY A 175 -8.24 -1.13 -13.56
N ASP A 176 -9.29 -1.82 -13.08
CA ASP A 176 -10.66 -1.72 -13.59
C ASP A 176 -11.56 -0.83 -12.69
N ARG A 177 -11.05 -0.34 -11.55
CA ARG A 177 -11.75 0.72 -10.80
C ARG A 177 -11.47 2.04 -11.52
N PRO A 178 -12.48 2.72 -12.07
CA PRO A 178 -12.29 4.06 -12.59
C PRO A 178 -11.65 4.89 -11.49
N ARG A 179 -10.57 5.62 -11.80
CA ARG A 179 -10.15 6.75 -10.98
C ARG A 179 -11.36 7.67 -10.94
N GLU A 180 -12.15 7.57 -9.87
CA GLU A 180 -13.32 8.40 -9.68
C GLU A 180 -12.79 9.84 -9.70
N ASN A 181 -13.14 10.54 -10.79
CA ASN A 181 -12.71 11.90 -11.07
C ASN A 181 -12.93 12.75 -9.82
N GLN A 182 -11.85 13.22 -9.20
CA GLN A 182 -11.90 14.37 -8.31
C GLN A 182 -12.14 15.59 -9.21
N GLY A 183 -13.42 15.85 -9.49
CA GLY A 183 -13.92 17.14 -9.97
C GLY A 183 -14.14 18.11 -8.82
#